data_AF-A0A5P8P3B3-F1
#
_entry.id   AF-A0A5P8P3B3-F1
#
_cell.length_a   1.000
_cell.length_b   1.000
_cell.length_c   1.000
_cell.angle_alpha   90.00
_cell.angle_beta   90.00
_cell.angle_gamma   90.00
#
_symmetry.space_group_name_H-M   'P 1'
#
loop_
_entity.id
_entity.type
_entity.pdbx_description
1 polymer ?
#
loop_
_entity_poly.entity_id
_entity_poly.type
_entity_poly.pdbx_seq_one_letter_code
_entity_poly.pdbx_strand_id
1 'polypeptide(L)'
;MAVLINDTCINCGACIDECPVEAIVDEDDNPTGEEIYYVYGDKCVECVDHHDEPACATACPTEGCITWDAIGDSPSHRDDVTDEQRSNHEPVVE
;
A
#
# COMPACT_ATOMS: atom_id res chain seq x y z
N MET A 1 6.40 -4.46 7.61
CA MET A 1 6.31 -3.17 6.92
C MET A 1 5.46 -3.36 5.69
N ALA A 2 4.74 -2.34 5.25
CA ALA A 2 3.83 -2.45 4.13
C ALA A 2 3.65 -1.07 3.50
N VAL A 3 2.92 -0.99 2.40
CA VAL A 3 2.47 0.30 1.89
C VAL A 3 1.30 0.82 2.72
N LEU A 4 1.16 2.14 2.81
CA LEU A 4 0.04 2.84 3.42
C LEU A 4 -0.72 3.61 2.33
N ILE A 5 -2.05 3.63 2.43
CA ILE A 5 -2.91 4.52 1.63
C ILE A 5 -3.24 5.73 2.51
N ASN A 6 -2.97 6.94 2.03
CA ASN A 6 -3.21 8.17 2.79
C ASN A 6 -4.56 8.83 2.46
N ASP A 7 -4.80 10.00 3.06
CA ASP A 7 -6.04 10.77 2.97
C ASP A 7 -6.33 11.38 1.59
N THR A 8 -5.41 11.24 0.63
CA THR A 8 -5.63 11.64 -0.76
C THR A 8 -6.36 10.58 -1.59
N CYS A 9 -6.69 9.44 -1.00
CA CYS A 9 -7.47 8.40 -1.66
C CYS A 9 -8.84 8.94 -2.15
N ILE A 10 -9.24 8.51 -3.35
CA ILE A 10 -10.50 8.90 -4.01
C ILE A 10 -11.46 7.73 -4.23
N ASN A 11 -11.22 6.60 -3.56
CA ASN A 11 -12.05 5.39 -3.59
C ASN A 11 -12.39 4.90 -5.01
N CYS A 12 -11.37 4.86 -5.89
CA CYS A 12 -11.54 4.51 -7.31
C CYS A 12 -11.47 3.01 -7.64
N GLY A 13 -11.07 2.15 -6.69
CA GLY A 13 -10.96 0.71 -6.86
C GLY A 13 -9.66 0.19 -7.47
N ALA A 14 -8.86 1.04 -8.14
CA ALA A 14 -7.73 0.60 -8.97
C ALA A 14 -6.68 -0.23 -8.21
N CYS A 15 -6.35 0.13 -6.97
CA CYS A 15 -5.33 -0.60 -6.21
C CYS A 15 -5.82 -1.95 -5.66
N ILE A 16 -7.13 -2.12 -5.46
CA ILE A 16 -7.72 -3.37 -4.97
C ILE A 16 -7.57 -4.46 -6.04
N ASP A 17 -7.94 -4.13 -7.28
CA ASP A 17 -7.90 -5.07 -8.41
C ASP A 17 -6.47 -5.56 -8.74
N GLU A 18 -5.47 -4.74 -8.46
CA GLU A 18 -4.07 -5.00 -8.80
C GLU A 18 -3.27 -5.65 -7.67
N CYS A 19 -3.83 -5.77 -6.46
CA CYS A 19 -3.11 -6.36 -5.34
C CYS A 19 -3.02 -7.90 -5.49
N PRO A 20 -1.82 -8.49 -5.65
CA PRO A 20 -1.68 -9.92 -5.95
C PRO A 20 -2.05 -10.86 -4.79
N VAL A 21 -2.20 -10.30 -3.58
CA VAL A 21 -2.45 -11.03 -2.33
C VAL A 21 -3.69 -10.53 -1.58
N GLU A 22 -4.53 -9.73 -2.24
CA GLU A 22 -5.81 -9.25 -1.69
C GLU A 22 -5.64 -8.61 -0.29
N ALA A 23 -4.57 -7.82 -0.13
CA ALA A 23 -4.25 -7.14 1.13
C ALA A 23 -5.02 -5.84 1.33
N ILE A 24 -5.67 -5.31 0.28
CA ILE A 24 -6.35 -4.01 0.30
C ILE A 24 -7.85 -4.23 0.37
N VAL A 25 -8.53 -3.46 1.24
CA VAL A 25 -9.98 -3.40 1.32
C VAL A 25 -10.48 -1.97 1.10
N ASP A 26 -11.74 -1.85 0.70
CA ASP A 26 -12.40 -0.58 0.48
C ASP A 26 -12.74 0.14 1.81
N GLU A 27 -13.35 1.32 1.70
CA GLU A 27 -13.71 2.14 2.86
C GLU A 27 -14.82 1.52 3.73
N ASP A 28 -15.68 0.66 3.15
CA ASP A 28 -16.76 -0.01 3.88
C ASP A 28 -16.21 -1.12 4.80
N ASP A 29 -15.12 -1.78 4.37
CA ASP A 29 -14.43 -2.84 5.11
C ASP A 29 -13.17 -2.36 5.89
N ASN A 30 -12.92 -1.05 5.91
CA ASN A 30 -11.77 -0.48 6.63
C ASN A 30 -11.93 -0.64 8.17
N PRO A 31 -11.03 -1.37 8.86
CA PRO A 31 -11.14 -1.63 10.29
C PRO A 31 -10.89 -0.40 11.18
N THR A 32 -10.32 0.69 10.66
CA THR A 32 -10.14 1.95 11.40
C THR A 32 -11.40 2.82 11.35
N GLY A 33 -12.32 2.53 10.43
CA GLY A 33 -13.51 3.34 10.16
C GLY A 33 -13.24 4.64 9.40
N GLU A 34 -12.06 4.76 8.78
CA GLU A 34 -11.73 5.90 7.91
C GLU A 34 -12.33 5.73 6.51
N GLU A 35 -12.70 6.85 5.88
CA GLU A 35 -13.33 6.87 4.54
C GLU A 35 -12.31 6.74 3.39
N ILE A 36 -11.25 5.97 3.62
CA ILE A 36 -10.19 5.63 2.66
C ILE A 36 -9.98 4.12 2.65
N TYR A 37 -9.34 3.63 1.59
CA TYR A 37 -8.96 2.22 1.50
C TYR A 37 -7.89 1.85 2.53
N TYR A 38 -7.91 0.60 2.97
CA TYR A 38 -7.02 0.10 4.02
C TYR A 38 -6.15 -1.05 3.54
N VAL A 39 -4.89 -1.04 3.97
CA VAL A 39 -3.92 -2.11 3.68
C VAL A 39 -3.70 -2.94 4.94
N TYR A 40 -4.05 -4.21 4.87
CA TYR A 40 -3.68 -5.20 5.87
C TYR A 40 -2.17 -5.47 5.79
N GLY A 41 -1.40 -4.83 6.69
CA GLY A 41 0.05 -4.95 6.74
C GLY A 41 0.54 -6.39 6.91
N ASP A 42 -0.24 -7.23 7.60
CA ASP A 42 0.00 -8.67 7.80
C ASP A 42 -0.23 -9.54 6.56
N LYS A 43 -0.83 -8.97 5.51
CA LYS A 43 -1.01 -9.62 4.21
C LYS A 43 -0.13 -9.02 3.12
N CYS A 44 0.17 -7.72 3.19
CA CYS A 44 0.92 -7.03 2.17
C CYS A 44 2.33 -7.62 2.04
N VAL A 45 2.71 -8.03 0.82
CA VAL A 45 4.03 -8.61 0.51
C VAL A 45 4.96 -7.65 -0.23
N GLU A 46 4.60 -6.36 -0.30
CA GLU A 46 5.32 -5.33 -1.07
C GLU A 46 5.56 -5.70 -2.55
N CYS A 47 4.68 -6.56 -3.08
CA CYS A 47 4.79 -7.21 -4.39
C CYS A 47 6.09 -8.01 -4.60
N VAL A 48 6.82 -8.38 -3.54
CA VAL A 48 7.95 -9.31 -3.62
C VAL A 48 7.49 -10.59 -4.31
N ASP A 49 8.28 -11.09 -5.26
CA ASP A 49 7.99 -12.26 -6.10
C ASP A 49 6.75 -12.15 -7.03
N HIS A 50 6.10 -10.98 -7.10
CA HIS A 50 4.92 -10.74 -7.94
C HIS A 50 5.16 -9.68 -9.03
N HIS A 51 5.72 -8.53 -8.67
CA HIS A 51 5.95 -7.41 -9.58
C HIS A 51 7.27 -6.70 -9.25
N ASP A 52 7.89 -6.08 -10.25
CA ASP A 52 9.14 -5.32 -10.08
C ASP A 52 8.93 -4.04 -9.27
N GLU A 53 7.70 -3.51 -9.22
CA GLU A 53 7.26 -2.36 -8.42
C GLU A 53 5.87 -2.64 -7.82
N PRO A 54 5.45 -1.97 -6.72
CA PRO A 54 4.13 -2.20 -6.14
C PRO A 54 2.99 -1.81 -7.08
N ALA A 55 2.28 -2.81 -7.60
CA ALA A 55 1.22 -2.65 -8.60
C ALA A 55 0.10 -1.70 -8.13
N CYS A 56 -0.24 -1.74 -6.83
CA CYS A 56 -1.22 -0.84 -6.24
C CYS A 56 -0.85 0.64 -6.41
N ALA A 57 0.42 0.99 -6.22
CA ALA A 57 0.92 2.35 -6.36
C ALA A 57 0.95 2.78 -7.84
N THR A 58 1.42 1.90 -8.73
CA THR A 58 1.45 2.16 -10.18
C THR A 58 0.05 2.34 -10.77
N ALA A 59 -0.95 1.64 -10.25
CA ALA A 59 -2.34 1.74 -10.72
C ALA A 59 -3.10 2.93 -10.10
N CYS A 60 -2.60 3.51 -9.02
CA CYS A 60 -3.29 4.58 -8.33
C CYS A 60 -3.30 5.85 -9.19
N PRO A 61 -4.47 6.43 -9.51
CA PRO A 61 -4.55 7.66 -10.31
C PRO A 61 -4.18 8.92 -9.51
N THR A 62 -4.04 8.81 -8.18
CA THR A 62 -3.66 9.92 -7.31
C THR A 62 -2.17 9.82 -6.98
N GLU A 63 -1.39 10.78 -7.49
CA GLU A 63 0.04 10.89 -7.23
C GLU A 63 0.34 10.98 -5.73
N GLY A 64 1.29 10.18 -5.24
CA GLY A 64 1.69 10.16 -3.83
C GLY A 64 0.65 9.60 -2.85
N CYS A 65 -0.44 9.01 -3.32
CA CYS A 65 -1.47 8.42 -2.45
C CYS A 65 -1.00 7.18 -1.69
N ILE A 66 -0.13 6.39 -2.33
CA ILE A 66 0.43 5.16 -1.74
C ILE A 66 1.88 5.41 -1.38
N THR A 67 2.18 5.29 -0.09
CA THR A 67 3.50 5.59 0.49
C THR A 67 4.08 4.38 1.21
N TRP A 68 5.39 4.37 1.40
CA TRP A 68 6.05 3.37 2.23
C TRP A 68 5.75 3.60 3.70
N ASP A 69 5.44 2.55 4.46
CA ASP A 69 5.27 2.67 5.90
C ASP A 69 5.71 1.40 6.66
N ALA A 70 5.80 1.51 7.98
CA ALA A 70 5.99 0.40 8.90
C ALA A 70 4.68 -0.05 9.57
N ILE A 71 3.54 0.03 8.87
CA ILE A 71 2.26 -0.49 9.38
C ILE A 71 2.32 -2.03 9.49
N GLY A 72 2.65 -2.50 10.69
CA GLY A 72 2.57 -3.91 11.05
C GLY A 72 3.66 -4.83 10.48
N ASP A 73 3.60 -6.09 10.95
CA ASP A 73 4.49 -7.16 10.51
C ASP A 73 4.01 -7.74 9.19
N SER A 74 4.82 -7.64 8.14
CA SER A 74 4.49 -8.19 6.82
C SER A 74 5.14 -9.56 6.62
N PRO A 75 4.55 -10.45 5.81
CA PRO A 75 5.15 -11.74 5.45
C PRO A 75 6.47 -11.60 4.67
N SER A 76 6.62 -10.56 3.84
CA SER A 76 7.81 -10.31 3.03
C SER A 76 7.91 -8.84 2.64
N HIS A 77 9.14 -8.31 2.60
CA HIS A 77 9.41 -6.93 2.26
C HIS A 77 10.56 -6.83 1.27
N ARG A 78 10.62 -5.69 0.58
CA ARG A 78 11.69 -5.32 -0.33
C ARG A 78 12.94 -4.91 0.44
N ASP A 79 14.07 -5.49 0.05
CA ASP A 79 15.39 -5.19 0.62
C ASP A 79 15.95 -3.84 0.14
N ASP A 80 15.43 -3.33 -0.97
CA ASP A 80 15.83 -2.06 -1.60
C ASP A 80 15.11 -0.84 -1.01
N VAL A 81 14.14 -1.04 -0.11
CA VAL A 81 13.42 0.04 0.58
C VAL A 81 13.98 0.23 1.99
N THR A 82 14.52 1.42 2.25
CA THR A 82 15.17 1.76 3.52
C THR A 82 14.17 2.08 4.64
N ASP A 83 14.62 1.93 5.88
CA ASP A 83 13.86 2.38 7.06
C ASP A 83 13.52 3.88 7.02
N GLU A 84 14.40 4.69 6.40
CA GLU A 84 14.17 6.13 6.25
C GLU A 84 13.01 6.42 5.30
N GLN A 85 12.96 5.76 4.13
CA GLN A 85 11.85 5.91 3.17
C GLN A 85 10.50 5.53 3.81
N ARG A 86 10.49 4.47 4.63
CA ARG A 86 9.31 4.03 5.39
C ARG A 86 8.93 5.03 6.48
N SER A 87 9.90 5.55 7.22
CA SER A 87 9.64 6.50 8.31
C SER A 87 9.17 7.86 7.80
N ASN A 88 9.60 8.25 6.59
CA ASN A 88 9.25 9.53 5.97
C ASN A 88 7.98 9.46 5.11
N HIS A 89 7.33 8.30 5.00
CA HIS A 89 6.15 8.09 4.16
C HIS A 89 6.40 8.55 2.71
N GLU A 90 7.56 8.18 2.17
CA GLU A 90 7.93 8.50 0.79
C GLU A 90 6.94 7.82 -0.18
N PRO A 91 6.49 8.50 -1.25
CA PRO A 91 5.71 7.87 -2.31
C PRO A 91 6.37 6.58 -2.82
N VAL A 92 5.56 5.56 -3.05
CA VAL A 92 6.03 4.27 -3.53
C VAL A 92 6.49 4.30 -4.98
N VAL A 93 5.85 5.16 -5.78
CA VAL A 93 6.23 5.50 -7.16
C VAL A 93 6.29 7.02 -7.28
N GLU A 94 7.25 7.51 -8.06
CA GLU A 94 7.43 8.94 -8.38
C GLU A 94 6.43 9.47 -9.40
#